data_AF-A0A7Z0JC44-F1
#
_entry.id   AF-A0A7Z0JC44-F1
#
_cell.length_a   1.000
_cell.length_b   1.000
_cell.length_c   1.000
_cell.angle_alpha   90.00
_cell.angle_beta   90.00
_cell.angle_gamma   90.00
#
_symmetry.space_group_name_H-M   'P 1'
#
loop_
_entity.id
_entity.type
_entity.pdbx_description
1 polymer ?
#
loop_
_entity_poly.entity_id
_entity_poly.type
_entity_poly.pdbx_seq_one_letter_code
_entity_poly.pdbx_strand_id
1 'polypeptide(L)'
;MTEHEIPVGSGPSVRVSLSLPEGTAEAVRAITGKREFSAYIAEAVEHRLRSDLLAQDLTEYQEEHGAFTEQERAWARAELSGEQGGTGHPGEAA
;
A
#
# COMPACT_ATOMS: atom_id res chain seq x y z
N MET A 1 6.80 -15.33 19.51
CA MET A 1 8.08 -14.61 19.39
C MET A 1 7.76 -13.38 18.58
N THR A 2 7.69 -12.20 19.18
CA THR A 2 7.41 -10.97 18.44
C THR A 2 8.68 -10.59 17.69
N GLU A 3 8.78 -11.04 16.44
CA GLU A 3 9.76 -10.51 15.50
C GLU A 3 9.57 -8.99 15.49
N HIS A 4 10.63 -8.26 15.78
CA HIS A 4 10.66 -6.82 15.59
C HIS A 4 10.70 -6.57 14.07
N GLU A 5 9.56 -6.78 13.41
CA GLU A 5 9.36 -6.30 12.05
C GLU A 5 9.46 -4.79 12.10
N ILE A 6 10.53 -4.25 11.51
CA ILE A 6 10.64 -2.82 11.32
C ILE A 6 9.53 -2.45 10.32
N PRO A 7 8.55 -1.61 10.69
CA PRO A 7 7.47 -1.24 9.79
C PRO A 7 8.04 -0.65 8.50
N VAL A 8 7.40 -0.94 7.36
CA VAL A 8 7.80 -0.38 6.06
C VAL A 8 7.90 1.15 6.15
N GLY A 9 9.07 1.69 5.85
CA GLY A 9 9.39 3.14 5.94
C GLY A 9 9.91 3.61 7.31
N SER A 10 10.20 2.69 8.24
CA SER A 10 10.78 3.02 9.54
C SER A 10 12.25 2.63 9.65
N GLY A 11 12.98 3.28 10.56
CA GLY A 11 14.36 2.98 10.88
C GLY A 11 15.41 3.80 10.11
N PRO A 12 16.70 3.56 10.39
CA PRO A 12 17.80 4.28 9.75
C PRO A 12 17.93 3.91 8.27
N SER A 13 18.32 4.87 7.43
CA SER A 13 18.53 4.62 6.00
C SER A 13 19.70 3.67 5.76
N VAL A 14 19.45 2.61 4.99
CA VAL A 14 20.48 1.66 4.54
C VAL A 14 20.78 1.92 3.05
N ARG A 15 22.07 2.00 2.68
CA ARG A 15 22.45 2.15 1.27
C ARG A 15 22.34 0.81 0.55
N VAL A 16 21.47 0.76 -0.45
CA VAL A 16 21.32 -0.38 -1.37
C VAL A 16 21.62 0.09 -2.79
N SER A 17 22.40 -0.69 -3.55
CA SER A 17 22.68 -0.43 -4.97
C SER A 17 21.76 -1.27 -5.83
N LEU A 18 20.94 -0.64 -6.66
CA LEU A 18 20.03 -1.28 -7.60
C LEU A 18 20.19 -0.64 -8.99
N SER A 19 19.94 -1.44 -10.03
CA SER A 19 19.93 -0.96 -11.41
C SER A 19 18.51 -0.59 -11.82
N LEU A 20 18.36 0.54 -12.52
CA LEU A 20 17.11 0.99 -13.09
C LEU A 20 17.30 1.15 -14.61
N PRO A 21 16.26 0.91 -15.42
CA PRO A 21 16.27 1.33 -16.81
C PRO A 21 16.60 2.83 -16.91
N GLU A 22 17.45 3.19 -17.88
CA GLU A 22 17.95 4.55 -18.04
C GLU A 22 16.80 5.57 -18.14
N GLY A 23 15.80 5.30 -18.99
CA GLY A 23 14.63 6.17 -19.14
C GLY A 23 13.84 6.37 -17.83
N THR A 24 13.76 5.35 -16.97
CA THR A 24 13.11 5.47 -15.66
C THR A 24 13.92 6.37 -14.73
N ALA A 25 15.25 6.19 -14.69
CA ALA A 25 16.12 7.02 -13.88
C ALA A 25 16.10 8.49 -14.36
N GLU A 26 16.08 8.74 -15.66
CA GLU A 26 15.95 10.08 -16.21
C GLU A 26 14.61 10.72 -15.89
N ALA A 27 13.51 9.98 -16.04
CA ALA A 27 12.17 10.48 -15.71
C ALA A 27 12.06 10.88 -14.23
N VAL A 28 12.58 10.06 -13.32
CA VAL A 28 12.59 10.38 -11.88
C VAL A 28 13.47 11.60 -11.60
N ARG A 29 14.64 11.71 -12.23
CA ARG A 29 15.49 12.90 -12.10
C ARG A 29 14.83 14.18 -12.64
N ALA A 30 14.04 14.08 -13.71
CA ALA A 30 13.32 15.22 -14.27
C ALA A 30 12.25 15.74 -13.31
N ILE A 31 11.58 14.85 -12.55
CA ILE A 31 10.55 15.20 -11.58
C ILE A 31 11.16 15.75 -10.27
N THR A 32 12.22 15.11 -9.77
CA THR A 32 12.72 15.31 -8.39
C THR A 32 14.02 16.10 -8.31
N GLY A 33 14.71 16.28 -9.44
CA GLY A 33 16.08 16.77 -9.47
C GLY A 33 17.09 15.75 -8.94
N LYS A 34 18.29 16.23 -8.56
CA LYS A 34 19.39 15.34 -8.10
C LYS A 34 19.32 14.97 -6.62
N ARG A 35 18.73 15.83 -5.77
CA ARG A 35 18.77 15.69 -4.31
C ARG A 35 17.68 14.79 -3.76
N GLU A 36 16.51 14.78 -4.41
CA GLU A 36 15.34 14.05 -3.94
C GLU A 36 15.14 12.70 -4.64
N PHE A 37 16.10 12.26 -5.47
CA PHE A 37 15.98 11.02 -6.24
C PHE A 37 15.78 9.80 -5.33
N SER A 38 16.62 9.66 -4.30
CA SER A 38 16.53 8.53 -3.37
C SER A 38 15.28 8.58 -2.50
N ALA A 39 14.87 9.78 -2.07
CA ALA A 39 13.67 9.97 -1.26
C ALA A 39 12.42 9.56 -2.06
N TYR A 40 12.30 10.02 -3.30
CA TYR A 40 11.20 9.65 -4.18
C TYR A 40 11.11 8.14 -4.43
N ILE A 41 12.25 7.49 -4.69
CA ILE A 41 12.27 6.03 -4.89
C ILE A 41 11.89 5.31 -3.61
N ALA A 42 12.39 5.75 -2.45
CA ALA A 42 12.03 5.17 -1.17
C ALA A 42 10.51 5.26 -0.93
N GLU A 43 9.92 6.45 -1.05
CA GLU A 43 8.48 6.65 -0.87
C GLU A 43 7.65 5.82 -1.85
N ALA A 44 8.05 5.76 -3.12
CA ALA A 44 7.35 4.96 -4.14
C ALA A 44 7.39 3.46 -3.82
N VAL A 45 8.55 2.96 -3.38
CA VAL A 45 8.72 1.55 -2.99
C VAL A 45 7.94 1.24 -1.71
N GLU A 46 7.99 2.11 -0.71
CA GLU A 46 7.25 1.96 0.53
C GLU A 46 5.74 1.93 0.30
N HIS A 47 5.22 2.85 -0.53
CA HIS A 47 3.82 2.88 -0.92
C HIS A 47 3.41 1.59 -1.64
N ARG A 48 4.25 1.11 -2.55
CA ARG A 48 3.99 -0.13 -3.29
C ARG A 48 3.97 -1.33 -2.36
N LEU A 49 4.98 -1.49 -1.51
CA LEU A 49 5.08 -2.60 -0.55
C LEU A 49 3.89 -2.62 0.40
N ARG A 50 3.48 -1.46 0.93
CA ARG A 50 2.30 -1.38 1.80
C ARG A 50 1.04 -1.88 1.08
N SER A 51 0.88 -1.51 -0.19
CA SER A 51 -0.27 -1.94 -1.01
C SER A 51 -0.23 -3.45 -1.28
N ASP A 52 0.95 -4.00 -1.58
CA ASP A 52 1.12 -5.43 -1.86
C ASP A 52 0.88 -6.27 -0.59
N LEU A 53 1.37 -5.84 0.57
CA LEU A 53 1.11 -6.50 1.86
C LEU A 53 -0.38 -6.49 2.22
N LEU A 54 -1.06 -5.35 2.03
CA LEU A 54 -2.50 -5.26 2.24
C LEU A 54 -3.28 -6.17 1.28
N ALA A 55 -2.86 -6.27 0.02
CA ALA A 55 -3.50 -7.16 -0.95
C ALA A 55 -3.30 -8.64 -0.60
N GLN A 56 -2.14 -9.00 -0.06
CA GLN A 56 -1.86 -10.34 0.42
C GLN A 56 -2.78 -10.69 1.60
N ASP A 57 -2.83 -9.85 2.63
CA ASP A 57 -3.70 -10.04 3.80
C ASP A 57 -5.18 -10.18 3.41
N LEU A 58 -5.64 -9.35 2.46
CA LEU A 58 -6.99 -9.43 1.93
C LEU A 58 -7.26 -10.73 1.15
N THR A 59 -6.24 -11.29 0.50
CA THR A 59 -6.35 -12.56 -0.22
C THR A 59 -6.47 -13.70 0.77
N GLU A 60 -5.60 -13.75 1.78
CA GLU A 60 -5.65 -14.74 2.86
C GLU A 60 -7.01 -14.72 3.58
N TYR A 61 -7.54 -13.53 3.89
CA TYR A 61 -8.88 -13.39 4.47
C TYR A 61 -9.99 -13.97 3.57
N GLN A 62 -9.95 -13.71 2.26
CA GLN A 62 -10.98 -14.21 1.34
C GLN A 62 -10.88 -15.72 1.10
N GLU A 63 -9.69 -16.31 1.24
CA GLU A 63 -9.52 -17.76 1.21
C GLU A 63 -10.19 -18.43 2.42
N GLU A 64 -10.10 -17.80 3.60
CA GLU A 64 -10.69 -18.31 4.84
C GLU A 64 -12.21 -18.03 4.96
N HIS A 65 -12.66 -16.84 4.53
CA HIS A 65 -14.02 -16.34 4.78
C HIS A 65 -14.88 -16.21 3.51
N GLY A 66 -14.30 -16.37 2.34
CA GLY A 66 -14.96 -16.16 1.06
C GLY A 66 -14.77 -14.74 0.50
N ALA A 67 -15.06 -14.58 -0.79
CA ALA A 67 -14.89 -13.31 -1.49
C ALA A 67 -15.89 -12.24 -0.99
N PHE A 68 -15.42 -10.99 -0.90
CA PHE A 68 -16.29 -9.86 -0.53
C PHE A 68 -17.39 -9.65 -1.57
N THR A 69 -18.61 -9.42 -1.09
CA THR A 69 -19.76 -9.07 -1.91
C THR A 69 -19.61 -7.66 -2.50
N GLU A 70 -20.32 -7.38 -3.60
CA GLU A 70 -20.29 -6.03 -4.19
C GLU A 70 -20.82 -4.97 -3.24
N GLN A 71 -21.78 -5.33 -2.37
CA GLN A 71 -22.35 -4.42 -1.38
C GLN A 71 -21.32 -4.04 -0.31
N GLU A 72 -20.55 -5.00 0.20
CA GLU A 72 -19.45 -4.75 1.14
C GLU A 72 -18.37 -3.87 0.53
N ARG A 73 -17.98 -4.14 -0.73
CA ARG A 73 -16.99 -3.32 -1.44
C ARG A 73 -17.49 -1.90 -1.71
N ALA A 74 -18.77 -1.74 -2.05
CA ALA A 74 -19.37 -0.43 -2.25
C ALA A 74 -19.43 0.39 -0.96
N TRP A 75 -19.82 -0.24 0.15
CA TRP A 75 -19.79 0.38 1.48
C TRP A 75 -18.37 0.81 1.87
N ALA A 76 -17.38 -0.08 1.72
CA ALA A 76 -15.99 0.23 2.05
C ALA A 76 -15.42 1.40 1.20
N ARG A 77 -15.75 1.46 -0.09
CA ARG A 77 -15.33 2.57 -0.96
C ARG A 77 -15.93 3.92 -0.51
N ALA A 78 -17.21 3.93 -0.13
CA ALA A 78 -17.87 5.14 0.38
C ALA A 78 -17.17 5.64 1.65
N GLU A 79 -16.91 4.74 2.61
CA GLU A 79 -16.20 5.07 3.85
C GLU A 79 -14.77 5.61 3.59
N LEU A 80 -13.99 4.96 2.73
CA LEU A 80 -12.62 5.37 2.41
C LEU A 80 -12.55 6.72 1.65
N SER A 81 -13.58 7.03 0.86
CA SER A 81 -13.66 8.30 0.12
C SER A 81 -14.09 9.49 1.00
N GLY A 82 -14.51 9.25 2.25
CA GLY A 82 -15.01 10.27 3.16
C GLY A 82 -16.44 10.75 2.85
N GLU A 83 -17.14 10.08 1.95
CA GLU A 83 -18.54 10.36 1.63
C GLU A 83 -19.44 9.73 2.71
N GLN A 84 -19.64 10.46 3.82
CA GLN A 84 -20.58 10.02 4.85
C GLN A 84 -21.99 9.85 4.26
N GLY A 85 -22.46 8.60 4.23
CA GLY A 85 -23.73 8.21 3.62
C GLY A 85 -24.32 6.94 4.22
N GLY A 86 -24.56 6.92 5.54
CA GLY A 86 -25.65 6.15 6.14
C GLY A 86 -25.39 4.68 6.49
N THR A 87 -25.03 4.45 7.75
CA THR A 87 -25.50 3.38 8.65
C THR A 87 -25.68 1.96 8.07
N GLY A 88 -24.73 1.08 8.42
CA GLY A 88 -24.92 -0.36 8.51
C GLY A 88 -23.70 -1.12 7.99
N HIS A 89 -22.87 -1.64 8.90
CA HIS A 89 -21.90 -2.68 8.54
C HIS A 89 -22.71 -3.89 8.02
N PRO A 90 -22.56 -4.31 6.75
CA PRO A 90 -23.37 -5.40 6.18
C PRO A 90 -23.06 -6.79 6.78
N GLY A 91 -22.05 -6.91 7.65
CA GLY A 91 -21.58 -8.17 8.22
C GLY A 91 -22.34 -8.73 9.43
N GLU A 92 -23.41 -8.09 9.92
CA GLU A 92 -24.19 -8.59 11.09
C GLU A 92 -25.46 -9.37 10.70
N ALA A 93 -25.38 -10.20 9.66
CA ALA A 93 -26.46 -11.12 9.30
C ALA A 93 -25.93 -12.46 8.76
N ALA A 94 -25.32 -13.27 9.62
CA ALA A 94 -25.22 -14.72 9.47
C ALA A 94 -24.92 -15.39 10.83
#